data_AF-A0A7S7QUA3-F1
#
_entry.id   AF-A0A7S7QUA3-F1
#
_cell.length_a   1.000
_cell.length_b   1.000
_cell.length_c   1.000
_cell.angle_alpha   90.00
_cell.angle_beta   90.00
_cell.angle_gamma   90.00
#
_symmetry.space_group_name_H-M   'P 1'
#
loop_
_entity.id
_entity.type
_entity.pdbx_description
1 polymer ?
#
loop_
_entity_poly.entity_id
_entity_poly.type
_entity_poly.pdbx_seq_one_letter_code
_entity_poly.pdbx_strand_id
1 'polypeptide(L)'
;MADAYANSIMVDALIQSREGTIVPEFNTYAPGLPSIEDAAQLERWEPWVRAYTAIGEMLQGISFAPTTTGNGFQVQSSQSAASSTTASPFVIAAIERPNQATFVAQLPIVLSWAELRDERATEIMAQIDPQYAFWSSIIYMHPDRTKRTFELINIVLQFCVYVEMRFKHALACWRPVEYNAEVQPMITTPGHGSFPSGHSTQAHAVAYMLKQLLFLDRGGTTGYDKIKDQLDRQAARIAVNRTVAGVHFPVDSMAGRMLGVALGEYFVGRCLGTTTRSGSTASTIRTFNATWIDHHASTDFNPFSSDQDLGAGKLYSTSTGVNIQQSLLMQHLWAAAQAEWQTRFPYP
;
A
#
# COMPACT_ATOMS: atom_id res chain seq x y z
N MET A 1 21.69 -3.21 -7.39
CA MET A 1 22.85 -3.80 -6.70
C MET A 1 24.10 -3.29 -7.38
N ALA A 2 24.91 -2.51 -6.67
CA ALA A 2 26.32 -2.38 -6.99
C ALA A 2 27.04 -3.12 -5.87
N ASP A 3 27.99 -3.99 -6.21
CA ASP A 3 28.90 -4.52 -5.20
C ASP A 3 29.68 -3.33 -4.62
N ALA A 4 29.53 -3.12 -3.31
CA ALA A 4 30.02 -1.93 -2.62
C ALA A 4 31.54 -1.75 -2.76
N TYR A 5 32.28 -2.83 -3.01
CA TYR A 5 33.73 -2.83 -3.09
C TYR A 5 34.28 -3.34 -4.43
N ALA A 6 33.44 -3.69 -5.39
CA ALA A 6 33.90 -4.11 -6.72
C ALA A 6 34.39 -2.92 -7.56
N ASN A 7 35.62 -2.50 -7.31
CA ASN A 7 36.38 -1.62 -8.18
C ASN A 7 37.81 -2.16 -8.32
N SER A 8 38.50 -1.77 -9.39
CA SER A 8 39.81 -2.34 -9.76
C SER A 8 40.86 -2.23 -8.65
N ILE A 9 40.91 -1.11 -7.93
CA ILE A 9 41.86 -0.88 -6.82
C ILE A 9 41.55 -1.84 -5.67
N MET A 10 40.28 -1.93 -5.27
CA MET A 10 39.86 -2.81 -4.18
C MET A 10 40.06 -4.28 -4.54
N VAL A 11 39.81 -4.67 -5.78
CA VAL A 11 40.04 -6.04 -6.26
C VAL A 11 41.51 -6.42 -6.14
N ASP A 12 42.42 -5.59 -6.66
CA ASP A 12 43.86 -5.85 -6.58
C ASP A 12 44.37 -5.86 -5.13
N ALA A 13 43.93 -4.88 -4.32
CA ALA A 13 44.29 -4.82 -2.91
C ALA A 13 43.80 -6.06 -2.11
N LEU A 14 42.57 -6.54 -2.37
CA LEU A 14 42.03 -7.74 -1.73
C LEU A 14 42.79 -9.00 -2.15
N ILE A 15 43.18 -9.12 -3.43
CA ILE A 15 44.01 -10.22 -3.93
C ILE A 15 45.35 -10.22 -3.22
N GLN A 16 46.09 -9.10 -3.27
CA GLN A 16 47.44 -9.02 -2.69
C GLN A 16 47.43 -9.21 -1.17
N SER A 17 46.44 -8.61 -0.48
CA SER A 17 46.28 -8.78 0.97
C SER A 17 46.01 -10.24 1.34
N ARG A 18 45.16 -10.94 0.60
CA ARG A 18 44.92 -12.38 0.80
C ARG A 18 46.22 -13.17 0.63
N GLU A 19 46.94 -13.01 -0.48
CA GLU A 19 48.18 -13.75 -0.73
C GLU A 19 49.25 -13.49 0.35
N GLY A 20 49.31 -12.28 0.90
CA GLY A 20 50.23 -11.94 1.99
C GLY A 20 49.81 -12.42 3.38
N THR A 21 48.55 -12.83 3.58
CA THR A 21 48.00 -13.17 4.91
C THR A 21 47.65 -14.64 5.09
N ILE A 22 47.52 -15.42 4.01
CA ILE A 22 47.11 -16.82 4.12
C ILE A 22 48.28 -17.77 4.37
N VAL A 23 47.99 -18.82 5.16
CA VAL A 23 48.72 -20.09 5.16
C VAL A 23 47.68 -21.17 4.81
N PRO A 24 47.82 -21.90 3.69
CA PRO A 24 46.78 -22.86 3.28
C PRO A 24 46.54 -23.94 4.34
N GLU A 25 45.32 -24.00 4.86
CA GLU A 25 44.80 -25.10 5.67
C GLU A 25 43.41 -25.52 5.15
N PHE A 26 43.03 -26.79 5.38
CA PHE A 26 41.79 -27.37 4.85
C PHE A 26 40.80 -27.78 5.95
N ASN A 27 41.05 -27.35 7.19
CA ASN A 27 40.08 -27.47 8.27
C ASN A 27 38.86 -26.58 7.95
N THR A 28 37.67 -26.99 8.38
CA THR A 28 36.43 -26.25 8.07
C THR A 28 35.69 -25.84 9.33
N TYR A 29 35.11 -24.64 9.30
CA TYR A 29 34.20 -24.13 10.32
C TYR A 29 32.76 -24.12 9.79
N ALA A 30 32.31 -25.27 9.28
CA ALA A 30 30.99 -25.38 8.66
C ALA A 30 29.90 -25.05 9.69
N PRO A 31 29.09 -24.00 9.49
CA PRO A 31 27.97 -23.71 10.38
C PRO A 31 26.90 -24.79 10.25
N GLY A 32 26.20 -25.07 11.36
CA GLY A 32 25.02 -25.94 11.32
C GLY A 32 23.95 -25.36 10.40
N LEU A 33 23.27 -26.22 9.64
CA LEU A 33 22.16 -25.78 8.80
C LEU A 33 20.93 -25.49 9.69
N PRO A 34 20.29 -24.32 9.53
CA PRO A 34 19.05 -24.03 10.22
C PRO A 34 17.91 -24.94 9.73
N SER A 35 16.81 -24.97 10.48
CA SER A 35 15.59 -25.66 10.06
C SER A 35 15.05 -25.09 8.74
N ILE A 36 14.37 -25.95 7.98
CA ILE A 36 13.62 -25.53 6.79
C ILE A 36 12.52 -24.54 7.21
N GLU A 37 12.34 -23.47 6.43
CA GLU A 37 11.38 -22.38 6.70
C GLU A 37 11.58 -21.63 8.04
N ASP A 38 12.84 -21.52 8.49
CA ASP A 38 13.18 -20.66 9.64
C ASP A 38 13.16 -19.17 9.25
N ALA A 39 12.13 -18.44 9.72
CA ALA A 39 11.95 -17.02 9.45
C ALA A 39 13.10 -16.13 9.98
N ALA A 40 13.85 -16.58 11.00
CA ALA A 40 14.99 -15.83 11.53
C ALA A 40 16.12 -15.68 10.50
N GLN A 41 16.16 -16.52 9.46
CA GLN A 41 17.15 -16.41 8.39
C GLN A 41 17.01 -15.12 7.57
N LEU A 42 15.84 -14.46 7.60
CA LEU A 42 15.64 -13.15 6.95
C LEU A 42 16.59 -12.06 7.48
N GLU A 43 17.08 -12.20 8.72
CA GLU A 43 18.04 -11.25 9.30
C GLU A 43 19.39 -11.26 8.60
N ARG A 44 19.75 -12.39 7.94
CA ARG A 44 20.99 -12.53 7.17
C ARG A 44 20.92 -11.93 5.78
N TRP A 45 19.72 -11.79 5.24
CA TRP A 45 19.55 -11.39 3.84
C TRP A 45 19.68 -9.87 3.65
N GLU A 46 19.91 -9.45 2.42
CA GLU A 46 19.87 -8.03 2.09
C GLU A 46 18.42 -7.50 2.10
N PRO A 47 18.20 -6.18 2.26
CA PRO A 47 16.85 -5.59 2.28
C PRO A 47 15.99 -5.97 1.08
N TRP A 48 16.57 -6.01 -0.13
CA TRP A 48 15.82 -6.33 -1.35
C TRP A 48 15.39 -7.80 -1.38
N VAL A 49 16.20 -8.72 -0.84
CA VAL A 49 15.85 -10.15 -0.75
C VAL A 49 14.66 -10.34 0.19
N ARG A 50 14.71 -9.71 1.38
CA ARG A 50 13.57 -9.73 2.31
C ARG A 50 12.28 -9.21 1.66
N ALA A 51 12.36 -8.08 0.96
CA ALA A 51 11.22 -7.50 0.28
C ALA A 51 10.67 -8.44 -0.80
N TYR A 52 11.54 -9.04 -1.61
CA TYR A 52 11.13 -9.95 -2.68
C TYR A 52 10.45 -11.21 -2.16
N THR A 53 11.00 -11.84 -1.11
CA THR A 53 10.38 -13.01 -0.47
C THR A 53 9.03 -12.65 0.17
N ALA A 54 8.94 -11.50 0.85
CA ALA A 54 7.70 -11.02 1.46
C ALA A 54 6.59 -10.74 0.44
N ILE A 55 6.94 -10.24 -0.75
CA ILE A 55 5.97 -10.04 -1.82
C ILE A 55 5.43 -11.38 -2.32
N GLY A 56 6.28 -12.39 -2.48
CA GLY A 56 5.83 -13.74 -2.81
C GLY A 56 4.77 -14.26 -1.84
N GLU A 57 4.98 -14.07 -0.54
CA GLU A 57 4.00 -14.38 0.51
C GLU A 57 2.69 -13.62 0.33
N MET A 58 2.77 -12.31 0.09
CA MET A 58 1.58 -11.45 -0.11
C MET A 58 0.77 -11.82 -1.36
N LEU A 59 1.44 -12.28 -2.42
CA LEU A 59 0.79 -12.68 -3.67
C LEU A 59 0.23 -14.11 -3.64
N GLN A 60 0.63 -14.92 -2.67
CA GLN A 60 0.14 -16.29 -2.53
C GLN A 60 -1.39 -16.32 -2.38
N GLY A 61 -2.05 -16.99 -3.31
CA GLY A 61 -3.51 -17.14 -3.29
C GLY A 61 -4.29 -15.91 -3.79
N ILE A 62 -3.62 -14.83 -4.23
CA ILE A 62 -4.29 -13.68 -4.81
C ILE A 62 -4.78 -14.00 -6.23
N SER A 63 -6.07 -13.82 -6.46
CA SER A 63 -6.71 -13.98 -7.77
C SER A 63 -7.61 -12.80 -8.10
N PHE A 64 -7.97 -12.67 -9.38
CA PHE A 64 -8.84 -11.60 -9.87
C PHE A 64 -9.93 -12.16 -10.75
N ALA A 65 -11.12 -11.59 -10.65
CA ALA A 65 -12.26 -11.97 -11.47
C ALA A 65 -13.19 -10.77 -11.70
N PRO A 66 -14.02 -10.78 -12.76
CA PRO A 66 -15.21 -9.93 -12.81
C PRO A 66 -16.14 -10.21 -11.62
N THR A 67 -16.93 -9.22 -11.22
CA THR A 67 -18.03 -9.45 -10.27
C THR A 67 -19.12 -10.30 -10.92
N THR A 68 -19.88 -11.05 -10.12
CA THR A 68 -20.97 -11.91 -10.62
C THR A 68 -22.15 -11.10 -11.15
N THR A 69 -22.34 -9.88 -10.65
CA THR A 69 -23.34 -8.92 -11.09
C THR A 69 -22.68 -7.58 -11.37
N GLY A 70 -23.19 -6.85 -12.37
CA GLY A 70 -22.75 -5.49 -12.69
C GLY A 70 -21.45 -5.41 -13.49
N ASN A 71 -20.96 -4.18 -13.65
CA ASN A 71 -19.76 -3.82 -14.41
C ASN A 71 -18.56 -3.66 -13.46
N GLY A 72 -18.31 -4.70 -12.66
CA GLY A 72 -17.32 -4.68 -11.59
C GLY A 72 -16.18 -5.68 -11.80
N PHE A 73 -15.08 -5.41 -11.10
CA PHE A 73 -13.94 -6.30 -10.98
C PHE A 73 -13.60 -6.48 -9.50
N GLN A 74 -12.98 -7.60 -9.14
CA GLN A 74 -12.68 -7.90 -7.75
C GLN A 74 -11.34 -8.61 -7.60
N VAL A 75 -10.69 -8.35 -6.47
CA VAL A 75 -9.51 -9.07 -5.99
C VAL A 75 -9.94 -10.02 -4.87
N GLN A 76 -9.44 -11.24 -4.95
CA GLN A 76 -9.78 -12.35 -4.06
C GLN A 76 -8.52 -12.98 -3.48
N SER A 77 -8.69 -13.72 -2.38
CA SER A 77 -7.64 -14.50 -1.75
C SER A 77 -8.15 -15.88 -1.36
N SER A 78 -7.32 -16.91 -1.51
CA SER A 78 -7.57 -18.25 -0.95
C SER A 78 -6.95 -18.47 0.45
N GLN A 79 -6.24 -17.46 0.99
CA GLN A 79 -5.56 -17.52 2.30
C GLN A 79 -6.53 -17.24 3.48
N SER A 80 -7.39 -18.20 3.79
CA SER A 80 -8.36 -18.14 4.90
C SER A 80 -7.94 -19.03 6.07
N ALA A 81 -8.15 -18.57 7.32
CA ALA A 81 -7.69 -19.26 8.52
C ALA A 81 -8.55 -20.49 8.97
N ALA A 82 -9.59 -20.90 8.22
CA ALA A 82 -10.49 -22.01 8.63
C ALA A 82 -10.83 -23.07 7.55
N SER A 83 -10.18 -24.24 7.72
CA SER A 83 -10.63 -25.65 7.77
C SER A 83 -11.35 -26.44 6.65
N SER A 84 -11.58 -25.96 5.42
CA SER A 84 -12.03 -26.87 4.34
C SER A 84 -10.86 -27.27 3.44
N THR A 85 -10.76 -28.56 3.14
CA THR A 85 -9.78 -29.17 2.20
C THR A 85 -9.89 -28.66 0.76
N THR A 86 -10.82 -27.74 0.51
CA THR A 86 -10.92 -26.90 -0.68
C THR A 86 -11.06 -25.44 -0.22
N ALA A 87 -10.02 -24.64 -0.46
CA ALA A 87 -10.03 -23.21 -0.12
C ALA A 87 -10.86 -22.46 -1.18
N SER A 88 -12.14 -22.21 -0.88
CA SER A 88 -12.94 -21.29 -1.69
C SER A 88 -12.38 -19.87 -1.52
N PRO A 89 -12.08 -19.15 -2.62
CA PRO A 89 -11.55 -17.80 -2.53
C PRO A 89 -12.59 -16.84 -1.92
N PHE A 90 -12.13 -15.94 -1.07
CA PHE A 90 -12.95 -14.84 -0.53
C PHE A 90 -12.55 -13.52 -1.19
N VAL A 91 -13.51 -12.59 -1.30
CA VAL A 91 -13.26 -11.26 -1.86
C VAL A 91 -12.56 -10.38 -0.82
N ILE A 92 -11.48 -9.71 -1.21
CA ILE A 92 -10.85 -8.65 -0.40
C ILE A 92 -11.53 -7.32 -0.71
N ALA A 93 -11.63 -6.99 -2.00
CA ALA A 93 -12.28 -5.77 -2.47
C ALA A 93 -12.88 -5.94 -3.86
N ALA A 94 -13.97 -5.20 -4.12
CA ALA A 94 -14.60 -5.10 -5.44
C ALA A 94 -14.76 -3.62 -5.84
N ILE A 95 -14.65 -3.34 -7.13
CA ILE A 95 -14.80 -2.00 -7.68
C ILE A 95 -15.71 -2.07 -8.90
N GLU A 96 -16.83 -1.35 -8.85
CA GLU A 96 -17.66 -1.07 -10.01
C GLU A 96 -17.09 0.11 -10.80
N ARG A 97 -17.12 0.00 -12.13
CA ARG A 97 -16.68 1.07 -13.03
C ARG A 97 -17.77 2.14 -13.19
N PRO A 98 -17.47 3.43 -12.92
CA PRO A 98 -18.37 4.53 -13.27
C PRO A 98 -18.67 4.61 -14.76
N ASN A 99 -19.83 5.17 -15.10
CA ASN A 99 -20.19 5.44 -16.48
C ASN A 99 -19.27 6.50 -17.11
N GLN A 100 -19.12 6.47 -18.43
CA GLN A 100 -18.35 7.47 -19.17
C GLN A 100 -18.82 8.91 -18.85
N ALA A 101 -20.13 9.11 -18.71
CA ALA A 101 -20.73 10.40 -18.39
C ALA A 101 -20.23 10.98 -17.06
N THR A 102 -19.87 10.12 -16.09
CA THR A 102 -19.33 10.52 -14.79
C THR A 102 -17.97 11.16 -14.93
N PHE A 103 -17.08 10.57 -15.73
CA PHE A 103 -15.77 11.14 -16.04
C PHE A 103 -15.90 12.47 -16.79
N VAL A 104 -16.79 12.55 -17.78
CA VAL A 104 -17.08 13.80 -18.52
C VAL A 104 -17.57 14.90 -17.58
N ALA A 105 -18.46 14.58 -16.65
CA ALA A 105 -19.01 15.54 -15.70
C ALA A 105 -18.02 15.96 -14.60
N GLN A 106 -16.97 15.16 -14.32
CA GLN A 106 -15.88 15.53 -13.40
C GLN A 106 -14.77 16.37 -14.04
N LEU A 107 -14.77 16.50 -15.36
CA LEU A 107 -13.76 17.25 -16.10
C LEU A 107 -13.64 18.74 -15.68
N PRO A 108 -14.76 19.47 -15.45
CA PRO A 108 -14.70 20.84 -14.92
C PRO A 108 -14.01 20.95 -13.56
N ILE A 109 -14.11 19.91 -12.71
CA ILE A 109 -13.41 19.85 -11.43
C ILE A 109 -11.90 19.76 -11.71
N VAL A 110 -11.45 18.81 -12.54
CA VAL A 110 -10.01 18.68 -12.88
C VAL A 110 -9.43 19.98 -13.44
N LEU A 111 -10.18 20.68 -14.30
CA LEU A 111 -9.77 21.97 -14.85
C LEU A 111 -9.70 23.07 -13.78
N SER A 112 -10.67 23.16 -12.87
CA SER A 112 -10.64 24.18 -11.81
C SER A 112 -9.50 23.96 -10.81
N TRP A 113 -9.18 22.70 -10.48
CA TRP A 113 -8.04 22.37 -9.62
C TRP A 113 -6.68 22.75 -10.23
N ALA A 114 -6.61 23.07 -11.54
CA ALA A 114 -5.39 23.54 -12.18
C ALA A 114 -4.89 24.88 -11.59
N GLU A 115 -5.79 25.70 -11.02
CA GLU A 115 -5.43 26.96 -10.35
C GLU A 115 -4.48 26.75 -9.16
N LEU A 116 -4.52 25.56 -8.53
CA LEU A 116 -3.64 25.24 -7.38
C LEU A 116 -2.26 24.72 -7.80
N ARG A 117 -1.96 24.57 -9.09
CA ARG A 117 -0.71 23.93 -9.54
C ARG A 117 0.52 24.69 -9.08
N ASP A 118 0.48 26.03 -9.09
CA ASP A 118 1.62 26.85 -8.66
C ASP A 118 1.96 26.60 -7.18
N GLU A 119 0.96 26.64 -6.29
CA GLU A 119 1.17 26.37 -4.87
C GLU A 119 1.46 24.90 -4.54
N ARG A 120 1.02 23.95 -5.38
CA ARG A 120 1.18 22.50 -5.12
C ARG A 120 2.34 21.85 -5.88
N ALA A 121 3.00 22.54 -6.81
CA ALA A 121 3.96 21.92 -7.72
C ALA A 121 5.05 21.14 -6.98
N THR A 122 5.77 21.79 -6.08
CA THR A 122 6.87 21.17 -5.32
C THR A 122 6.39 19.99 -4.48
N GLU A 123 5.22 20.12 -3.85
CA GLU A 123 4.59 19.05 -3.07
C GLU A 123 4.24 17.85 -3.97
N ILE A 124 3.63 18.11 -5.14
CA ILE A 124 3.23 17.08 -6.11
C ILE A 124 4.44 16.30 -6.63
N MET A 125 5.53 17.00 -6.95
CA MET A 125 6.77 16.42 -7.44
C MET A 125 7.42 15.53 -6.38
N ALA A 126 7.48 15.98 -5.12
CA ALA A 126 8.03 15.19 -4.02
C ALA A 126 7.18 13.95 -3.68
N GLN A 127 5.91 13.92 -4.10
CA GLN A 127 4.99 12.79 -3.89
C GLN A 127 5.01 11.74 -5.03
N ILE A 128 5.78 11.95 -6.11
CA ILE A 128 5.85 11.00 -7.23
C ILE A 128 6.45 9.67 -6.76
N ASP A 129 7.63 9.74 -6.15
CA ASP A 129 8.31 8.61 -5.54
C ASP A 129 7.64 8.18 -4.23
N PRO A 130 8.01 7.01 -3.65
CA PRO A 130 7.48 6.58 -2.37
C PRO A 130 7.52 7.70 -1.31
N GLN A 131 6.36 8.01 -0.74
CA GLN A 131 6.13 9.22 0.07
C GLN A 131 6.70 9.14 1.50
N TYR A 132 7.82 8.44 1.69
CA TYR A 132 8.40 8.17 3.01
C TYR A 132 8.54 9.43 3.87
N ALA A 133 9.07 10.52 3.30
CA ALA A 133 9.29 11.76 4.04
C ALA A 133 8.01 12.32 4.67
N PHE A 134 6.86 12.17 4.01
CA PHE A 134 5.57 12.67 4.48
C PHE A 134 5.00 11.86 5.64
N TRP A 135 5.16 10.54 5.62
CA TRP A 135 4.82 9.72 6.78
C TRP A 135 5.83 9.92 7.91
N SER A 136 7.12 10.01 7.58
CA SER A 136 8.21 10.25 8.54
C SER A 136 8.00 11.53 9.33
N SER A 137 7.54 12.61 8.70
CA SER A 137 7.28 13.88 9.40
C SER A 137 6.14 13.81 10.42
N ILE A 138 5.25 12.82 10.32
CA ILE A 138 4.10 12.67 11.22
C ILE A 138 4.44 11.76 12.40
N ILE A 139 5.10 10.64 12.15
CA ILE A 139 5.38 9.60 13.16
C ILE A 139 6.85 9.47 13.55
N TYR A 140 7.71 10.37 13.06
CA TYR A 140 9.15 10.40 13.32
C TYR A 140 9.90 9.10 12.94
N MET A 141 9.76 8.69 11.68
CA MET A 141 10.61 7.64 11.11
C MET A 141 11.98 8.18 10.69
N HIS A 142 13.04 7.43 10.98
CA HIS A 142 14.42 7.76 10.59
C HIS A 142 15.08 6.54 9.92
N PRO A 143 15.74 6.69 8.75
CA PRO A 143 16.28 5.55 7.98
C PRO A 143 17.11 4.57 8.80
N ASP A 144 18.02 5.07 9.66
CA ASP A 144 18.86 4.19 10.49
C ASP A 144 18.15 3.56 11.68
N ARG A 145 17.06 4.18 12.16
CA ARG A 145 16.40 3.79 13.42
C ARG A 145 15.17 2.93 13.19
N THR A 146 14.49 3.14 12.07
CA THR A 146 13.21 2.50 11.73
C THR A 146 13.30 1.76 10.39
N LYS A 147 14.47 1.21 10.05
CA LYS A 147 14.76 0.55 8.76
C LYS A 147 13.79 -0.58 8.42
N ARG A 148 13.37 -1.38 9.42
CA ARG A 148 12.39 -2.46 9.24
C ARG A 148 11.00 -1.90 8.94
N THR A 149 10.66 -0.75 9.52
CA THR A 149 9.44 -0.03 9.17
C THR A 149 9.46 0.47 7.72
N PHE A 150 10.58 1.02 7.25
CA PHE A 150 10.75 1.38 5.83
C PHE A 150 10.62 0.16 4.89
N GLU A 151 11.23 -0.97 5.27
CA GLU A 151 11.10 -2.24 4.54
C GLU A 151 9.62 -2.69 4.47
N LEU A 152 8.88 -2.61 5.58
CA LEU A 152 7.48 -2.99 5.63
C LEU A 152 6.59 -2.08 4.76
N ILE A 153 6.83 -0.77 4.79
CA ILE A 153 6.16 0.20 3.89
C ILE A 153 6.44 -0.17 2.43
N ASN A 154 7.68 -0.48 2.07
CA ASN A 154 8.02 -0.87 0.71
C ASN A 154 7.24 -2.12 0.24
N ILE A 155 7.08 -3.12 1.11
CA ILE A 155 6.35 -4.35 0.78
C ILE A 155 4.86 -4.05 0.55
N VAL A 156 4.20 -3.27 1.42
CA VAL A 156 2.78 -2.93 1.21
C VAL A 156 2.57 -2.07 -0.04
N LEU A 157 3.51 -1.17 -0.37
CA LEU A 157 3.47 -0.39 -1.61
C LEU A 157 3.53 -1.30 -2.84
N GLN A 158 4.48 -2.25 -2.89
CA GLN A 158 4.61 -3.17 -4.02
C GLN A 158 3.40 -4.10 -4.17
N PHE A 159 2.82 -4.55 -3.06
CA PHE A 159 1.57 -5.30 -3.06
C PHE A 159 0.41 -4.47 -3.64
N CYS A 160 0.27 -3.21 -3.23
CA CYS A 160 -0.75 -2.30 -3.78
C CYS A 160 -0.57 -2.10 -5.29
N VAL A 161 0.66 -1.87 -5.75
CA VAL A 161 0.98 -1.70 -7.18
C VAL A 161 0.55 -2.92 -7.99
N TYR A 162 0.83 -4.14 -7.52
CA TYR A 162 0.39 -5.35 -8.23
C TYR A 162 -1.14 -5.39 -8.39
N VAL A 163 -1.87 -5.12 -7.31
CA VAL A 163 -3.35 -5.18 -7.30
C VAL A 163 -3.96 -4.05 -8.14
N GLU A 164 -3.53 -2.81 -7.95
CA GLU A 164 -4.11 -1.65 -8.64
C GLU A 164 -3.87 -1.72 -10.16
N MET A 165 -2.73 -2.24 -10.61
CA MET A 165 -2.46 -2.41 -12.05
C MET A 165 -3.40 -3.43 -12.69
N ARG A 166 -3.76 -4.49 -11.96
CA ARG A 166 -4.77 -5.46 -12.41
C ARG A 166 -6.16 -4.85 -12.52
N PHE A 167 -6.57 -4.01 -11.57
CA PHE A 167 -7.81 -3.25 -11.67
C PHE A 167 -7.79 -2.27 -12.85
N LYS A 168 -6.72 -1.47 -13.00
CA LYS A 168 -6.59 -0.50 -14.11
C LYS A 168 -6.69 -1.16 -15.47
N HIS A 169 -6.05 -2.32 -15.63
CA HIS A 169 -6.16 -3.11 -16.85
C HIS A 169 -7.59 -3.60 -17.10
N ALA A 170 -8.27 -4.14 -16.08
CA ALA A 170 -9.60 -4.71 -16.24
C ALA A 170 -10.68 -3.64 -16.48
N LEU A 171 -10.59 -2.49 -15.81
CA LEU A 171 -11.60 -1.42 -15.89
C LEU A 171 -11.34 -0.47 -17.07
N ALA A 172 -10.08 -0.34 -17.49
CA ALA A 172 -9.65 0.34 -18.72
C ALA A 172 -10.18 1.77 -18.88
N CYS A 173 -10.24 2.54 -17.79
CA CYS A 173 -10.69 3.94 -17.83
C CYS A 173 -9.58 4.88 -18.32
N TRP A 174 -9.94 5.77 -19.26
CA TRP A 174 -9.07 6.82 -19.80
C TRP A 174 -8.71 7.91 -18.77
N ARG A 175 -7.61 8.61 -19.00
CA ARG A 175 -7.08 9.72 -18.18
C ARG A 175 -7.76 11.04 -18.53
N PRO A 176 -7.77 12.04 -17.62
CA PRO A 176 -8.40 13.34 -17.89
C PRO A 176 -7.94 14.03 -19.19
N VAL A 177 -6.64 13.99 -19.49
CA VAL A 177 -6.07 14.57 -20.72
C VAL A 177 -6.61 13.97 -22.02
N GLU A 178 -7.13 12.74 -21.97
CA GLU A 178 -7.73 12.05 -23.13
C GLU A 178 -9.18 12.50 -23.38
N TYR A 179 -9.82 13.16 -22.40
CA TYR A 179 -11.16 13.74 -22.55
C TYR A 179 -11.12 15.21 -22.97
N ASN A 180 -10.10 15.97 -22.55
CA ASN A 180 -9.95 17.38 -22.92
C ASN A 180 -8.47 17.81 -22.97
N ALA A 181 -8.05 18.40 -24.09
CA ALA A 181 -6.71 18.90 -24.33
C ALA A 181 -6.30 20.08 -23.42
N GLU A 182 -7.27 20.80 -22.85
CA GLU A 182 -7.03 21.90 -21.89
C GLU A 182 -6.57 21.41 -20.51
N VAL A 183 -6.68 20.11 -20.22
CA VAL A 183 -6.21 19.57 -18.93
C VAL A 183 -4.73 19.82 -18.72
N GLN A 184 -3.90 19.63 -19.76
CA GLN A 184 -2.45 19.88 -19.76
C GLN A 184 -1.76 19.47 -18.44
N PRO A 185 -1.70 18.16 -18.11
CA PRO A 185 -1.18 17.69 -16.83
C PRO A 185 0.23 18.23 -16.54
N MET A 186 0.48 18.61 -15.29
CA MET A 186 1.76 19.23 -14.90
C MET A 186 2.90 18.22 -14.68
N ILE A 187 2.57 16.92 -14.74
CA ILE A 187 3.52 15.80 -14.68
C ILE A 187 3.23 14.85 -15.84
N THR A 188 4.19 14.02 -16.21
CA THR A 188 4.01 12.99 -17.23
C THR A 188 2.82 12.12 -16.88
N THR A 189 1.84 12.06 -17.78
CA THR A 189 0.67 11.19 -17.59
C THR A 189 1.12 9.74 -17.72
N PRO A 190 0.90 8.89 -16.70
CA PRO A 190 1.33 7.50 -16.78
C PRO A 190 0.62 6.74 -17.91
N GLY A 191 1.34 5.87 -18.62
CA GLY A 191 0.86 5.09 -19.77
C GLY A 191 -0.08 3.92 -19.44
N HIS A 192 -0.87 4.04 -18.38
CA HIS A 192 -1.84 3.03 -17.93
C HIS A 192 -3.13 3.70 -17.42
N GLY A 193 -4.21 2.92 -17.32
CA GLY A 193 -5.55 3.41 -16.97
C GLY A 193 -5.63 4.28 -15.72
N SER A 194 -6.61 5.19 -15.68
CA SER A 194 -6.82 6.15 -14.59
C SER A 194 -7.41 5.49 -13.34
N PHE A 195 -8.40 4.61 -13.50
CA PHE A 195 -9.23 4.16 -12.39
C PHE A 195 -8.83 2.75 -11.90
N PRO A 196 -8.66 2.53 -10.58
CA PRO A 196 -8.63 3.50 -9.48
C PRO A 196 -7.28 4.26 -9.38
N SER A 197 -7.21 5.33 -8.56
CA SER A 197 -5.98 6.10 -8.31
C SER A 197 -4.96 5.31 -7.49
N GLY A 198 -3.76 5.10 -8.05
CA GLY A 198 -2.71 4.29 -7.41
C GLY A 198 -2.10 4.96 -6.17
N HIS A 199 -1.72 6.24 -6.29
CA HIS A 199 -1.26 7.04 -5.14
C HIS A 199 -2.30 7.09 -4.01
N SER A 200 -3.60 7.14 -4.33
CA SER A 200 -4.66 7.06 -3.31
C SER A 200 -4.67 5.68 -2.62
N THR A 201 -4.61 4.59 -3.38
CA THR A 201 -4.54 3.22 -2.85
C THR A 201 -3.34 3.03 -1.93
N GLN A 202 -2.16 3.37 -2.41
CA GLN A 202 -0.90 3.23 -1.69
C GLN A 202 -0.87 4.05 -0.40
N ALA A 203 -1.24 5.33 -0.46
CA ALA A 203 -1.18 6.21 0.71
C ALA A 203 -2.16 5.77 1.82
N HIS A 204 -3.37 5.33 1.46
CA HIS A 204 -4.34 4.84 2.43
C HIS A 204 -3.98 3.46 3.00
N ALA A 205 -3.37 2.57 2.21
CA ALA A 205 -2.86 1.29 2.70
C ALA A 205 -1.73 1.47 3.72
N VAL A 206 -0.77 2.35 3.43
CA VAL A 206 0.33 2.68 4.35
C VAL A 206 -0.21 3.34 5.62
N ALA A 207 -1.13 4.30 5.50
CA ALA A 207 -1.75 4.93 6.66
C ALA A 207 -2.48 3.92 7.54
N TYR A 208 -3.22 2.96 6.96
CA TYR A 208 -3.86 1.88 7.70
C TYR A 208 -2.83 1.02 8.44
N MET A 209 -1.82 0.53 7.72
CA MET A 209 -0.76 -0.32 8.26
C MET A 209 -0.03 0.36 9.43
N LEU A 210 0.36 1.64 9.28
CA LEU A 210 1.07 2.39 10.33
C LEU A 210 0.23 2.56 11.60
N LYS A 211 -1.09 2.81 11.48
CA LYS A 211 -1.98 2.89 12.65
C LYS A 211 -1.98 1.57 13.44
N GLN A 212 -1.96 0.44 12.73
CA GLN A 212 -1.92 -0.88 13.36
C GLN A 212 -0.53 -1.21 13.92
N LEU A 213 0.54 -0.90 13.19
CA LEU A 213 1.94 -1.13 13.62
C LEU A 213 2.25 -0.40 14.92
N LEU A 214 1.83 0.85 15.00
CA LEU A 214 2.06 1.76 16.12
C LEU A 214 1.01 1.67 17.23
N PHE A 215 0.01 0.79 17.08
CA PHE A 215 -1.09 0.61 18.02
C PHE A 215 -1.84 1.90 18.38
N LEU A 216 -2.11 2.75 17.38
CA LEU A 216 -2.70 4.07 17.61
C LEU A 216 -4.18 4.02 18.08
N ASP A 217 -4.82 2.86 17.97
CA ASP A 217 -6.22 2.62 18.37
C ASP A 217 -6.37 2.14 19.84
N ARG A 218 -5.30 2.15 20.65
CA ARG A 218 -5.33 1.74 22.06
C ARG A 218 -6.28 2.66 22.87
N GLY A 219 -7.23 2.06 23.59
CA GLY A 219 -8.07 2.78 24.56
C GLY A 219 -7.29 3.21 25.81
N GLY A 220 -7.48 4.45 26.27
CA GLY A 220 -6.80 5.04 27.43
C GLY A 220 -6.90 6.58 27.50
N THR A 221 -6.30 7.20 28.53
CA THR A 221 -6.41 8.65 28.84
C THR A 221 -5.55 9.58 27.98
N THR A 222 -4.74 9.07 27.05
CA THR A 222 -3.93 9.84 26.09
C THR A 222 -3.96 9.16 24.72
N GLY A 223 -5.04 9.38 23.96
CA GLY A 223 -5.16 8.85 22.60
C GLY A 223 -4.18 9.49 21.62
N TYR A 224 -3.88 8.80 20.53
CA TYR A 224 -3.07 9.30 19.42
C TYR A 224 -3.95 9.85 18.26
N ASP A 225 -5.13 10.37 18.58
CA ASP A 225 -6.13 10.78 17.59
C ASP A 225 -5.60 11.82 16.60
N LYS A 226 -4.73 12.73 17.06
CA LYS A 226 -4.08 13.70 16.18
C LYS A 226 -3.12 13.04 15.18
N ILE A 227 -2.39 12.00 15.58
CA ILE A 227 -1.52 11.27 14.65
C ILE A 227 -2.37 10.54 13.61
N LYS A 228 -3.45 9.88 14.04
CA LYS A 228 -4.39 9.19 13.15
C LYS A 228 -4.99 10.15 12.13
N ASP A 229 -5.50 11.28 12.59
CA ASP A 229 -6.07 12.35 11.75
C ASP A 229 -5.02 12.91 10.77
N GLN A 230 -3.78 13.13 11.20
CA GLN A 230 -2.72 13.61 10.31
C GLN A 230 -2.32 12.57 9.26
N LEU A 231 -2.24 11.29 9.59
CA LEU A 231 -2.00 10.22 8.61
C LEU A 231 -3.13 10.16 7.56
N ASP A 232 -4.38 10.29 7.99
CA ASP A 232 -5.53 10.33 7.07
C ASP A 232 -5.54 11.58 6.19
N ARG A 233 -5.25 12.74 6.75
CA ARG A 233 -5.10 14.00 6.00
C ARG A 233 -3.97 13.92 4.99
N GLN A 234 -2.84 13.31 5.36
CA GLN A 234 -1.72 13.16 4.45
C GLN A 234 -2.07 12.23 3.28
N ALA A 235 -2.76 11.11 3.54
CA ALA A 235 -3.22 10.23 2.48
C ALA A 235 -4.24 10.92 1.55
N ALA A 236 -5.19 11.67 2.12
CA ALA A 236 -6.14 12.47 1.35
C ALA A 236 -5.45 13.54 0.50
N ARG A 237 -4.46 14.24 1.06
CA ARG A 237 -3.68 15.28 0.39
C ARG A 237 -2.92 14.73 -0.83
N ILE A 238 -2.26 13.59 -0.67
CA ILE A 238 -1.55 12.90 -1.77
C ILE A 238 -2.54 12.55 -2.90
N ALA A 239 -3.72 12.05 -2.56
CA ALA A 239 -4.76 11.68 -3.52
C ALA A 239 -5.33 12.90 -4.27
N VAL A 240 -5.70 13.97 -3.55
CA VAL A 240 -6.19 15.23 -4.15
C VAL A 240 -5.15 15.86 -5.06
N ASN A 241 -3.89 15.83 -4.68
CA ASN A 241 -2.78 16.36 -5.47
C ASN A 241 -2.64 15.65 -6.84
N ARG A 242 -3.22 14.46 -7.03
CA ARG A 242 -3.28 13.82 -8.36
C ARG A 242 -4.35 14.43 -9.28
N THR A 243 -5.44 14.94 -8.71
CA THR A 243 -6.43 15.74 -9.43
C THR A 243 -5.84 17.10 -9.81
N VAL A 244 -5.17 17.78 -8.87
CA VAL A 244 -4.44 19.04 -9.13
C VAL A 244 -3.43 18.87 -10.27
N ALA A 245 -2.68 17.77 -10.25
CA ALA A 245 -1.70 17.47 -11.29
C ALA A 245 -2.32 17.18 -12.68
N GLY A 246 -3.64 16.99 -12.76
CA GLY A 246 -4.37 16.70 -13.99
C GLY A 246 -4.34 15.24 -14.44
N VAL A 247 -3.87 14.32 -13.59
CA VAL A 247 -3.68 12.91 -13.98
C VAL A 247 -4.79 11.97 -13.51
N HIS A 248 -5.64 12.40 -12.58
CA HIS A 248 -6.73 11.60 -12.03
C HIS A 248 -8.02 12.42 -11.90
N PHE A 249 -9.15 11.74 -11.97
CA PHE A 249 -10.46 12.27 -11.60
C PHE A 249 -10.71 12.10 -10.09
N PRO A 250 -11.57 12.93 -9.47
CA PRO A 250 -11.96 12.73 -8.07
C PRO A 250 -12.48 11.31 -7.76
N VAL A 251 -13.26 10.72 -8.66
CA VAL A 251 -13.78 9.35 -8.48
C VAL A 251 -12.67 8.29 -8.42
N ASP A 252 -11.55 8.51 -9.10
CA ASP A 252 -10.38 7.62 -9.03
C ASP A 252 -9.83 7.55 -7.60
N SER A 253 -9.81 8.69 -6.90
CA SER A 253 -9.33 8.80 -5.52
C SER A 253 -10.31 8.18 -4.51
N MET A 254 -11.63 8.26 -4.77
CA MET A 254 -12.66 7.60 -3.95
C MET A 254 -12.49 6.08 -3.95
N ALA A 255 -12.45 5.47 -5.14
CA ALA A 255 -12.23 4.03 -5.28
C ALA A 255 -10.83 3.62 -4.80
N GLY A 256 -9.81 4.45 -5.08
CA GLY A 256 -8.44 4.23 -4.63
C GLY A 256 -8.31 4.16 -3.11
N ARG A 257 -8.97 5.07 -2.37
CA ARG A 257 -8.99 5.07 -0.90
C ARG A 257 -9.59 3.78 -0.34
N MET A 258 -10.75 3.37 -0.86
CA MET A 258 -11.41 2.13 -0.43
C MET A 258 -10.51 0.92 -0.65
N LEU A 259 -9.94 0.80 -1.86
CA LEU A 259 -9.02 -0.29 -2.19
C LEU A 259 -7.80 -0.27 -1.26
N GLY A 260 -7.22 0.90 -1.00
CA GLY A 260 -6.07 1.06 -0.10
C GLY A 260 -6.34 0.55 1.31
N VAL A 261 -7.50 0.92 1.89
CA VAL A 261 -7.89 0.44 3.22
C VAL A 261 -8.12 -1.07 3.23
N ALA A 262 -8.80 -1.63 2.22
CA ALA A 262 -9.02 -3.07 2.13
C ALA A 262 -7.70 -3.86 1.98
N LEU A 263 -6.74 -3.35 1.21
CA LEU A 263 -5.42 -3.97 1.06
C LEU A 263 -4.55 -3.81 2.30
N GLY A 264 -4.66 -2.69 3.02
CA GLY A 264 -4.04 -2.50 4.33
C GLY A 264 -4.57 -3.48 5.37
N GLU A 265 -5.90 -3.66 5.44
CA GLU A 265 -6.56 -4.66 6.28
C GLU A 265 -6.05 -6.08 5.95
N TYR A 266 -5.96 -6.42 4.65
CA TYR A 266 -5.45 -7.72 4.22
C TYR A 266 -3.97 -7.92 4.59
N PHE A 267 -3.14 -6.91 4.36
CA PHE A 267 -1.72 -6.92 4.70
C PHE A 267 -1.48 -7.15 6.19
N VAL A 268 -2.20 -6.41 7.05
CA VAL A 268 -2.13 -6.60 8.51
C VAL A 268 -2.64 -7.99 8.89
N GLY A 269 -3.71 -8.47 8.27
CA GLY A 269 -4.21 -9.83 8.44
C GLY A 269 -3.18 -10.92 8.12
N ARG A 270 -2.43 -10.78 7.02
CA ARG A 270 -1.32 -11.71 6.70
C ARG A 270 -0.16 -11.61 7.69
N CYS A 271 0.08 -10.45 8.30
CA CYS A 271 1.13 -10.27 9.31
C CYS A 271 0.74 -10.82 10.69
N LEU A 272 -0.52 -10.63 11.12
CA LEU A 272 -0.95 -10.85 12.51
C LEU A 272 -1.99 -11.95 12.70
N GLY A 273 -2.64 -12.42 11.63
CA GLY A 273 -3.84 -13.27 11.72
C GLY A 273 -5.11 -12.52 12.17
N THR A 274 -5.00 -11.23 12.45
CA THR A 274 -6.10 -10.31 12.78
C THR A 274 -6.00 -9.07 11.90
N THR A 275 -7.14 -8.45 11.58
CA THR A 275 -7.14 -7.25 10.73
C THR A 275 -6.83 -5.98 11.51
N THR A 276 -7.12 -5.98 12.81
CA THR A 276 -6.71 -4.94 13.73
C THR A 276 -5.82 -5.51 14.82
N ARG A 277 -4.95 -4.67 15.36
CA ARG A 277 -4.15 -5.01 16.54
C ARG A 277 -5.00 -5.16 17.81
N SER A 278 -6.18 -4.54 17.85
CA SER A 278 -7.15 -4.66 18.95
C SER A 278 -7.93 -5.98 18.96
N GLY A 279 -7.77 -6.85 17.96
CA GLY A 279 -8.27 -8.23 17.98
C GLY A 279 -9.51 -8.52 17.12
N SER A 280 -9.80 -7.74 16.07
CA SER A 280 -10.82 -8.14 15.08
C SER A 280 -10.31 -9.29 14.22
N THR A 281 -11.00 -10.43 14.22
CA THR A 281 -10.58 -11.64 13.49
C THR A 281 -11.09 -11.68 12.05
N ALA A 282 -12.33 -11.24 11.80
CA ALA A 282 -12.88 -11.19 10.45
C ALA A 282 -12.41 -9.94 9.69
N SER A 283 -12.01 -10.13 8.43
CA SER A 283 -11.81 -9.03 7.47
C SER A 283 -13.11 -8.34 7.09
N THR A 284 -13.04 -7.11 6.58
CA THR A 284 -14.19 -6.43 5.99
C THR A 284 -14.07 -6.48 4.47
N ILE A 285 -15.04 -7.09 3.81
CA ILE A 285 -15.13 -7.00 2.35
C ILE A 285 -15.68 -5.62 2.01
N ARG A 286 -14.99 -4.90 1.12
CA ARG A 286 -15.41 -3.56 0.69
C ARG A 286 -15.68 -3.52 -0.81
N THR A 287 -16.78 -2.90 -1.19
CA THR A 287 -17.13 -2.66 -2.58
C THR A 287 -17.29 -1.17 -2.84
N PHE A 288 -16.69 -0.64 -3.90
CA PHE A 288 -17.01 0.68 -4.44
C PHE A 288 -18.19 0.55 -5.40
N ASN A 289 -19.31 1.19 -5.09
CA ASN A 289 -20.53 1.17 -5.90
C ASN A 289 -20.60 2.41 -6.78
N ALA A 290 -20.64 2.22 -8.10
CA ALA A 290 -20.62 3.32 -9.06
C ALA A 290 -21.97 4.06 -9.16
N THR A 291 -23.07 3.37 -8.85
CA THR A 291 -24.44 3.86 -9.08
C THR A 291 -24.68 5.27 -8.50
N TRP A 292 -24.28 5.52 -7.26
CA TRP A 292 -24.54 6.81 -6.63
C TRP A 292 -23.74 7.94 -7.29
N ILE A 293 -22.44 7.72 -7.57
CA ILE A 293 -21.59 8.74 -8.18
C ILE A 293 -22.01 9.03 -9.62
N ASP A 294 -22.55 8.04 -10.33
CA ASP A 294 -23.08 8.22 -11.69
C ASP A 294 -24.27 9.19 -11.75
N HIS A 295 -25.02 9.33 -10.65
CA HIS A 295 -26.10 10.33 -10.51
C HIS A 295 -25.66 11.63 -9.83
N HIS A 296 -24.44 11.67 -9.27
CA HIS A 296 -23.90 12.81 -8.50
C HIS A 296 -22.48 13.15 -8.94
N ALA A 297 -22.25 13.15 -10.25
CA ALA A 297 -20.91 13.19 -10.83
C ALA A 297 -20.10 14.46 -10.48
N SER A 298 -20.74 15.54 -10.04
CA SER A 298 -20.07 16.75 -9.53
C SER A 298 -19.46 16.58 -8.13
N THR A 299 -19.60 15.42 -7.50
CA THR A 299 -19.04 15.17 -6.16
C THR A 299 -17.51 15.09 -6.24
N ASP A 300 -16.84 15.97 -5.51
CA ASP A 300 -15.38 15.95 -5.36
C ASP A 300 -14.94 14.96 -4.28
N PHE A 301 -13.67 14.55 -4.28
CA PHE A 301 -13.11 13.65 -3.28
C PHE A 301 -12.86 14.39 -1.96
N ASN A 302 -13.61 14.02 -0.93
CA ASN A 302 -13.42 14.52 0.42
C ASN A 302 -13.68 13.38 1.43
N PRO A 303 -12.63 12.66 1.88
CA PRO A 303 -12.79 11.51 2.77
C PRO A 303 -13.24 11.87 4.19
N PHE A 304 -13.31 13.17 4.52
CA PHE A 304 -13.80 13.69 5.81
C PHE A 304 -15.28 14.09 5.77
N SER A 305 -15.91 14.04 4.59
CA SER A 305 -17.36 14.18 4.48
C SER A 305 -18.05 12.90 4.94
N SER A 306 -19.15 13.03 5.70
CA SER A 306 -19.99 11.89 6.09
C SER A 306 -20.54 11.11 4.89
N ASP A 307 -20.69 11.77 3.74
CA ASP A 307 -21.19 11.15 2.51
C ASP A 307 -20.18 10.20 1.85
N GLN A 308 -18.91 10.27 2.26
CA GLN A 308 -17.82 9.42 1.76
C GLN A 308 -17.18 8.60 2.87
N ASP A 309 -17.88 8.37 3.98
CA ASP A 309 -17.42 7.41 4.98
C ASP A 309 -17.29 6.01 4.36
N LEU A 310 -16.27 5.25 4.78
CA LEU A 310 -15.99 3.92 4.20
C LEU A 310 -16.93 2.82 4.73
N GLY A 311 -17.80 3.11 5.71
CA GLY A 311 -18.90 2.25 6.09
C GLY A 311 -19.91 2.07 4.95
N ALA A 312 -20.83 1.12 5.12
CA ALA A 312 -21.91 0.92 4.15
C ALA A 312 -22.73 2.20 3.98
N GLY A 313 -22.81 2.71 2.75
CA GLY A 313 -23.40 4.01 2.45
C GLY A 313 -23.54 4.26 0.95
N LYS A 314 -23.46 5.53 0.55
CA LYS A 314 -23.68 6.00 -0.82
C LYS A 314 -22.70 5.39 -1.82
N LEU A 315 -21.40 5.46 -1.51
CA LEU A 315 -20.30 5.06 -2.39
C LEU A 315 -19.78 3.65 -2.13
N TYR A 316 -20.05 3.10 -0.94
CA TYR A 316 -19.42 1.86 -0.51
C TYR A 316 -20.41 0.89 0.12
N SER A 317 -20.19 -0.40 -0.11
CA SER A 317 -20.87 -1.49 0.58
C SER A 317 -19.85 -2.28 1.38
N THR A 318 -20.26 -2.78 2.55
CA THR A 318 -19.42 -3.63 3.39
C THR A 318 -20.13 -4.92 3.75
N SER A 319 -19.40 -6.03 3.78
CA SER A 319 -19.87 -7.28 4.36
C SER A 319 -18.76 -7.94 5.18
N THR A 320 -19.16 -8.83 6.10
CA THR A 320 -18.21 -9.59 6.90
C THR A 320 -17.43 -10.54 6.00
N GLY A 321 -16.10 -10.44 6.03
CA GLY A 321 -15.19 -11.32 5.34
C GLY A 321 -14.82 -12.54 6.18
N VAL A 322 -13.64 -13.08 5.93
CA VAL A 322 -13.10 -14.25 6.64
C VAL A 322 -11.90 -13.87 7.49
N ASN A 323 -11.50 -14.78 8.37
CA ASN A 323 -10.22 -14.69 9.07
C ASN A 323 -9.09 -14.93 8.08
N ILE A 324 -8.11 -14.03 8.05
CA ILE A 324 -7.00 -14.10 7.10
C ILE A 324 -5.91 -15.02 7.66
N GLN A 325 -5.44 -15.96 6.84
CA GLN A 325 -4.35 -16.86 7.23
C GLN A 325 -3.05 -16.07 7.42
N GLN A 326 -2.47 -16.13 8.61
CA GLN A 326 -1.19 -15.52 8.91
C GLN A 326 -0.04 -16.20 8.15
N SER A 327 0.89 -15.41 7.63
CA SER A 327 2.20 -15.88 7.15
C SER A 327 3.23 -15.67 8.25
N LEU A 328 3.97 -16.73 8.61
CA LEU A 328 5.03 -16.67 9.62
C LEU A 328 6.18 -15.74 9.20
N LEU A 329 6.47 -15.69 7.90
CA LEU A 329 7.46 -14.78 7.33
C LEU A 329 7.03 -13.32 7.50
N MET A 330 5.78 -13.02 7.15
CA MET A 330 5.23 -11.67 7.32
C MET A 330 5.15 -11.27 8.80
N GLN A 331 4.79 -12.20 9.68
CA GLN A 331 4.80 -12.00 11.12
C GLN A 331 6.21 -11.61 11.62
N HIS A 332 7.26 -12.31 11.18
CA HIS A 332 8.64 -12.01 11.58
C HIS A 332 9.04 -10.59 11.17
N LEU A 333 8.75 -10.20 9.92
CA LEU A 333 9.03 -8.85 9.43
C LEU A 333 8.24 -7.77 10.19
N TRP A 334 6.96 -8.04 10.49
CA TRP A 334 6.14 -7.17 11.31
C TRP A 334 6.71 -7.00 12.71
N ALA A 335 7.08 -8.10 13.38
CA ALA A 335 7.64 -8.09 14.73
C ALA A 335 8.97 -7.30 14.77
N ALA A 336 9.82 -7.46 13.76
CA ALA A 336 11.06 -6.72 13.63
C ALA A 336 10.80 -5.21 13.46
N ALA A 337 9.84 -4.81 12.62
CA ALA A 337 9.42 -3.41 12.50
C ALA A 337 8.85 -2.84 13.80
N GLN A 338 7.99 -3.60 14.47
CA GLN A 338 7.37 -3.19 15.72
C GLN A 338 8.38 -3.05 16.87
N ALA A 339 9.42 -3.89 16.91
CA ALA A 339 10.49 -3.81 17.90
C ALA A 339 11.22 -2.46 17.85
N GLU A 340 11.31 -1.80 16.69
CA GLU A 340 11.92 -0.48 16.52
C GLU A 340 11.19 0.63 17.31
N TRP A 341 9.92 0.40 17.66
CA TRP A 341 9.04 1.36 18.33
C TRP A 341 8.85 1.12 19.82
N GLN A 342 9.26 -0.05 20.35
CA GLN A 342 9.03 -0.41 21.76
C GLN A 342 9.61 0.57 22.78
N THR A 343 10.67 1.29 22.43
CA THR A 343 11.34 2.25 23.32
C THR A 343 11.17 3.70 22.85
N ARG A 344 10.25 3.94 21.90
CA ARG A 344 10.14 5.20 21.17
C ARG A 344 8.69 5.64 21.04
N PHE A 345 8.50 6.90 20.70
CA PHE A 345 7.17 7.42 20.41
C PHE A 345 6.64 6.82 19.09
N PRO A 346 5.37 6.41 19.03
CA PRO A 346 4.42 6.29 20.13
C PRO A 346 4.74 5.07 21.01
N TYR A 347 4.97 5.28 22.31
CA TYR A 347 5.29 4.20 23.23
C TYR A 347 4.01 3.40 23.51
N PRO A 348 4.03 2.05 23.39
CA PRO A 348 2.85 1.23 23.40
C PRO A 348 2.08 1.20 24.72
#